data_AF-A0A5C8BRM3-F1
#
_entry.id   AF-A0A5C8BRM3-F1
#
_cell.length_a   1.000
_cell.length_b   1.000
_cell.length_c   1.000
_cell.angle_alpha   90.00
_cell.angle_beta   90.00
_cell.angle_gamma   90.00
#
_symmetry.space_group_name_H-M   'P 1'
#
loop_
_entity.id
_entity.type
_entity.pdbx_description
1 polymer ?
#
loop_
_entity_poly.entity_id
_entity_poly.type
_entity_poly.pdbx_seq_one_letter_code
_entity_poly.pdbx_strand_id
1 'polypeptide(L)'
;MNRNILRHHVVKLCLCMGIATALMTSCSRDSNTGAFEGKTQIIATNKPVTIKLTVEPRLTKDIKGDFTQSVPYSIQERSWHKLLDGQLKCNLMPDSRLKCETTDSLNTLIEGKTYRILVFNQRVIANHAKENDEIGCDYFIYDKSRVPNMAITAKTSGECLLWQLNHDTGFGEEEIRRRVYNVLNDSSLGDHFDLPLELYNLYKTYDTEHDWQKALFELTKAIKENKPLPSTGKPRVVAGGRLF
;
A
#
# COMPACT_ATOMS: atom_id res chain seq x y z
N MET A 1 -24.69 2.34 -54.61
CA MET A 1 -26.00 1.69 -54.75
C MET A 1 -25.93 0.29 -54.15
N ASN A 2 -26.99 -0.08 -53.42
CA ASN A 2 -27.38 -1.38 -52.86
C ASN A 2 -26.69 -1.99 -51.62
N ARG A 3 -27.56 -2.15 -50.61
CA ARG A 3 -27.49 -2.94 -49.37
C ARG A 3 -27.77 -4.43 -49.65
N ASN A 4 -27.32 -5.32 -48.75
CA ASN A 4 -28.10 -6.36 -48.05
C ASN A 4 -27.13 -7.30 -47.31
N ILE A 5 -27.14 -7.40 -45.97
CA ILE A 5 -28.01 -8.21 -45.08
C ILE A 5 -27.91 -9.71 -45.37
N LEU A 6 -27.36 -10.49 -44.41
CA LEU A 6 -28.02 -11.72 -43.93
C LEU A 6 -27.55 -12.11 -42.51
N ARG A 7 -28.54 -12.52 -41.70
CA ARG A 7 -28.48 -12.99 -40.31
C ARG A 7 -28.44 -14.53 -40.25
N HIS A 8 -28.12 -15.03 -39.05
CA HIS A 8 -28.53 -16.28 -38.38
C HIS A 8 -27.43 -17.32 -38.15
N HIS A 9 -27.14 -17.62 -36.87
CA HIS A 9 -27.68 -18.84 -36.25
C HIS A 9 -27.70 -18.75 -34.71
N VAL A 10 -28.83 -19.18 -34.16
CA VAL A 10 -29.15 -19.41 -32.75
C VAL A 10 -28.90 -20.90 -32.48
N VAL A 11 -28.27 -21.25 -31.35
CA VAL A 11 -28.46 -22.57 -30.72
C VAL A 11 -28.66 -22.38 -29.22
N LYS A 12 -29.90 -22.60 -28.79
CA LYS A 12 -30.31 -22.89 -27.41
C LYS A 12 -29.97 -24.35 -27.12
N LEU A 13 -29.43 -24.65 -25.94
CA LEU A 13 -29.50 -25.98 -25.35
C LEU A 13 -30.20 -25.89 -23.99
N CYS A 14 -31.39 -26.47 -23.91
CA CYS A 14 -32.08 -26.80 -22.67
C CYS A 14 -31.53 -28.13 -22.14
N LEU A 15 -31.46 -28.30 -20.83
CA LEU A 15 -31.73 -29.60 -20.22
C LEU A 15 -32.53 -29.46 -18.92
N CYS A 16 -33.58 -30.26 -18.87
CA CYS A 16 -34.63 -30.44 -17.86
C CYS A 16 -34.07 -30.88 -16.49
N MET A 17 -34.56 -30.36 -15.36
CA MET A 17 -35.81 -30.68 -14.66
C MET A 17 -35.78 -32.03 -13.93
N GLY A 18 -35.86 -31.98 -12.59
CA GLY A 18 -36.12 -33.09 -11.68
C GLY A 18 -36.83 -32.55 -10.43
N ILE A 19 -38.00 -33.09 -10.13
CA ILE A 19 -39.09 -32.56 -9.28
C ILE A 19 -39.17 -33.29 -7.92
N ALA A 20 -39.59 -32.56 -6.88
CA ALA A 20 -40.33 -32.96 -5.64
C ALA A 20 -39.63 -33.90 -4.63
N THR A 21 -39.91 -33.89 -3.32
CA THR A 21 -41.19 -33.62 -2.61
C THR A 21 -40.92 -33.32 -1.13
N ALA A 22 -41.78 -32.50 -0.52
CA ALA A 22 -41.83 -32.21 0.91
C ALA A 22 -42.59 -33.29 1.71
N LEU A 23 -42.25 -33.48 2.99
CA LEU A 23 -43.17 -33.97 4.03
C LEU A 23 -42.79 -33.35 5.40
N MET A 24 -43.80 -32.76 6.05
CA MET A 24 -43.78 -32.31 7.45
C MET A 24 -44.20 -33.45 8.40
N THR A 25 -43.79 -33.37 9.67
CA THR A 25 -44.51 -33.66 10.96
C THR A 25 -43.47 -34.02 12.04
N SER A 26 -43.31 -33.23 13.11
CA SER A 26 -44.07 -33.16 14.38
C SER A 26 -43.40 -33.93 15.53
N CYS A 27 -43.38 -33.28 16.70
CA CYS A 27 -42.61 -33.49 17.93
C CYS A 27 -42.83 -34.81 18.70
N SER A 28 -41.85 -35.22 19.53
CA SER A 28 -42.09 -35.58 20.94
C SER A 28 -40.83 -35.59 21.83
N ARG A 29 -41.07 -35.20 23.10
CA ARG A 29 -40.31 -35.13 24.38
C ARG A 29 -39.55 -36.43 24.78
N ASP A 30 -38.64 -36.55 25.75
CA ASP A 30 -37.98 -35.79 26.85
C ASP A 30 -36.63 -36.56 27.08
N SER A 31 -35.49 -36.02 27.53
CA SER A 31 -35.18 -35.75 28.94
C SER A 31 -33.67 -35.48 29.16
N ASN A 32 -33.41 -34.46 29.99
CA ASN A 32 -32.36 -34.30 31.00
C ASN A 32 -30.85 -34.13 30.72
N THR A 33 -30.35 -33.12 31.43
CA THR A 33 -29.05 -32.94 32.10
C THR A 33 -27.84 -32.50 31.29
N GLY A 34 -27.34 -31.32 31.62
CA GLY A 34 -25.98 -30.90 31.28
C GLY A 34 -25.87 -29.39 31.10
N ALA A 35 -25.78 -28.66 32.20
CA ALA A 35 -25.38 -27.26 32.20
C ALA A 35 -24.05 -27.08 31.44
N PHE A 36 -24.07 -26.25 30.39
CA PHE A 36 -22.90 -25.51 29.93
C PHE A 36 -23.40 -24.28 29.15
N GLU A 37 -24.04 -23.35 29.86
CA GLU A 37 -24.04 -21.94 29.42
C GLU A 37 -22.64 -21.36 29.66
N GLY A 38 -21.67 -21.87 28.90
CA GLY A 38 -20.43 -21.18 28.63
C GLY A 38 -20.66 -20.22 27.49
N LYS A 39 -21.45 -19.15 27.72
CA LYS A 39 -21.27 -17.93 26.93
C LYS A 39 -19.90 -17.38 27.34
N THR A 40 -18.84 -17.94 26.77
CA THR A 40 -17.58 -17.23 26.65
C THR A 40 -17.88 -16.08 25.70
N GLN A 41 -18.42 -14.99 26.26
CA GLN A 41 -18.17 -13.68 25.70
C GLN A 41 -16.65 -13.55 25.74
N ILE A 42 -16.01 -13.93 24.64
CA ILE A 42 -14.71 -13.39 24.30
C ILE A 42 -15.00 -11.91 24.10
N ILE A 43 -14.97 -11.16 25.19
CA ILE A 43 -14.81 -9.72 25.15
C ILE A 43 -13.39 -9.58 24.60
N ALA A 44 -13.27 -9.58 23.28
CA ALA A 44 -12.09 -9.07 22.61
C ALA A 44 -12.01 -7.63 23.10
N THR A 45 -11.18 -7.41 24.11
CA THR A 45 -11.03 -6.10 24.71
C THR A 45 -10.46 -5.24 23.61
N ASN A 46 -11.29 -4.32 23.10
CA ASN A 46 -10.96 -3.32 22.09
C ASN A 46 -9.90 -2.38 22.68
N LYS A 47 -8.67 -2.86 22.88
CA LYS A 47 -7.60 -2.05 23.42
C LYS A 47 -7.02 -1.23 22.28
N PRO A 48 -7.10 0.10 22.35
CA PRO A 48 -6.38 0.96 21.41
C PRO A 48 -4.89 0.64 21.51
N VAL A 49 -4.21 0.60 20.37
CA VAL A 49 -2.77 0.41 20.26
C VAL A 49 -2.16 1.73 19.82
N THR A 50 -1.11 2.17 20.51
CA THR A 50 -0.34 3.33 20.08
C THR A 50 0.52 2.93 18.88
N ILE A 51 0.50 3.73 17.83
CA ILE A 51 1.38 3.60 16.67
C ILE A 51 2.40 4.74 16.76
N LYS A 52 3.68 4.41 16.64
CA LYS A 52 4.78 5.38 16.62
C LYS A 52 5.53 5.29 15.30
N LEU A 53 5.71 6.43 14.64
CA LEU A 53 6.40 6.54 13.37
C LEU A 53 7.48 7.61 13.46
N THR A 54 8.65 7.32 12.93
CA THR A 54 9.62 8.35 12.57
C THR A 54 9.69 8.38 11.05
N VAL A 55 9.30 9.50 10.46
CA VAL A 55 9.33 9.69 9.01
C VAL A 55 10.55 10.54 8.69
N GLU A 56 11.50 9.92 8.00
CA GLU A 56 12.56 10.64 7.31
C GLU A 56 11.94 11.23 6.04
N PRO A 57 11.92 12.56 5.91
CA PRO A 57 11.27 13.19 4.78
C PRO A 57 11.83 12.70 3.46
N ARG A 58 10.98 12.74 2.44
CA ARG A 58 11.45 12.58 1.07
C ARG A 58 12.53 13.63 0.81
N LEU A 59 13.75 13.20 0.46
CA LEU A 59 14.97 14.01 0.26
C LEU A 59 14.87 15.19 -0.74
N THR A 60 13.69 15.48 -1.28
CA THR A 60 13.46 16.65 -2.13
C THR A 60 13.07 17.84 -1.27
N LYS A 61 13.83 18.93 -1.41
CA LYS A 61 13.55 20.26 -0.88
C LYS A 61 12.04 20.54 -0.94
N ASP A 62 11.51 21.02 0.18
CA ASP A 62 10.12 21.44 0.38
C ASP A 62 9.17 20.32 0.84
N ILE A 63 9.32 19.86 2.09
CA ILE A 63 8.12 19.44 2.83
C ILE A 63 7.24 20.68 3.05
N LYS A 64 6.41 21.02 2.05
CA LYS A 64 5.41 22.08 2.17
C LYS A 64 4.15 21.45 2.77
N GLY A 65 3.93 21.71 4.06
CA GLY A 65 2.75 21.26 4.80
C GLY A 65 2.77 21.82 6.22
N ASP A 66 1.59 22.08 6.78
CA ASP A 66 1.46 22.50 8.18
C ASP A 66 1.46 21.28 9.10
N PHE A 67 2.65 20.75 9.41
CA PHE A 67 2.79 19.59 10.30
C PHE A 67 2.36 19.84 11.75
N THR A 68 1.87 21.04 12.08
CA THR A 68 1.22 21.30 13.37
C THR A 68 -0.20 20.71 13.43
N GLN A 69 -0.80 20.40 12.27
CA GLN A 69 -2.09 19.71 12.16
C GLN A 69 -1.91 18.18 12.02
N SER A 70 -3.02 17.44 12.04
CA SER A 70 -2.97 15.98 11.93
C SER A 70 -2.52 15.49 10.54
N VAL A 71 -1.57 14.56 10.50
CA VAL A 71 -1.04 13.95 9.27
C VAL A 71 -1.81 12.65 8.96
N PRO A 72 -2.49 12.55 7.82
CA PRO A 72 -3.27 11.37 7.49
C PRO A 72 -2.39 10.13 7.24
N TYR A 73 -2.87 8.97 7.66
CA TYR A 73 -2.28 7.67 7.32
C TYR A 73 -3.33 6.63 6.93
N SER A 74 -2.89 5.57 6.26
CA SER A 74 -3.71 4.42 5.89
C SER A 74 -2.96 3.12 6.15
N ILE A 75 -3.63 2.13 6.78
CA ILE A 75 -3.10 0.76 6.91
C ILE A 75 -3.84 -0.16 5.95
N GLN A 76 -3.07 -0.97 5.24
CA GLN A 76 -3.58 -1.82 4.17
C GLN A 76 -2.94 -3.22 4.25
N GLU A 77 -3.73 -4.25 3.95
CA GLU A 77 -3.19 -5.61 3.74
C GLU A 77 -2.63 -5.74 2.32
N ARG A 78 -3.28 -5.08 1.35
CA ARG A 78 -2.88 -5.04 -0.07
C ARG A 78 -3.17 -3.68 -0.67
N SER A 79 -2.68 -3.39 -1.87
CA SER A 79 -2.83 -2.04 -2.45
C SER A 79 -4.25 -1.57 -2.64
N TRP A 80 -5.16 -2.50 -2.88
CA TRP A 80 -6.59 -2.25 -3.06
C TRP A 80 -7.43 -2.64 -1.84
N HIS A 81 -6.79 -3.16 -0.78
CA HIS A 81 -7.49 -3.58 0.43
C HIS A 81 -7.06 -2.74 1.63
N LYS A 82 -7.74 -1.60 1.76
CA LYS A 82 -7.60 -0.65 2.87
C LYS A 82 -8.39 -1.15 4.08
N LEU A 83 -7.75 -1.12 5.26
CA LEU A 83 -8.32 -1.62 6.51
C LEU A 83 -8.56 -0.53 7.55
N LEU A 84 -7.73 0.52 7.54
CA LEU A 84 -7.82 1.63 8.49
C LEU A 84 -7.34 2.91 7.82
N ASP A 85 -8.03 4.02 8.09
CA ASP A 85 -7.53 5.36 7.89
C ASP A 85 -7.51 6.07 9.24
N GLY A 86 -6.49 6.88 9.48
CA GLY A 86 -6.36 7.61 10.73
C GLY A 86 -5.54 8.87 10.59
N GLN A 87 -5.23 9.46 11.74
CA GLN A 87 -4.60 10.77 11.84
C GLN A 87 -3.45 10.70 12.85
N LEU A 88 -2.25 11.09 12.42
CA LEU A 88 -1.06 11.15 13.25
C LEU A 88 -0.87 12.55 13.80
N LYS A 89 -0.45 12.65 15.05
CA LYS A 89 0.10 13.88 15.62
C LYS A 89 1.59 13.87 15.38
N CYS A 90 2.09 14.83 14.61
CA CYS A 90 3.49 14.90 14.21
C CYS A 90 4.19 16.11 14.80
N ASN A 91 5.48 15.97 15.07
CA ASN A 91 6.37 17.05 15.48
C ASN A 91 7.59 17.06 14.57
N LEU A 92 7.96 18.23 14.05
CA LEU A 92 9.20 18.41 13.30
C LEU A 92 10.38 18.45 14.26
N MET A 93 11.30 17.52 14.08
CA MET A 93 12.53 17.40 14.86
C MET A 93 13.60 18.36 14.31
N PRO A 94 14.61 18.75 15.12
CA PRO A 94 15.70 19.65 14.68
C PRO A 94 16.51 19.13 13.48
N ASP A 95 16.54 17.83 13.27
CA ASP A 95 17.21 17.16 12.14
C ASP A 95 16.30 17.02 10.91
N SER A 96 15.20 17.80 10.87
CA SER A 96 14.18 17.79 9.82
C SER A 96 13.34 16.51 9.73
N ARG A 97 13.48 15.54 10.65
CA ARG A 97 12.61 14.35 10.68
C ARG A 97 11.25 14.66 11.30
N LEU A 98 10.20 13.96 10.86
CA LEU A 98 8.89 14.02 11.50
C LEU A 98 8.74 12.86 12.48
N LYS A 99 8.51 13.18 13.75
CA LYS A 99 8.14 12.18 14.74
C LYS A 99 6.64 12.21 14.95
N CYS A 100 5.97 11.12 14.62
CA CYS A 100 4.53 11.02 14.56
C CYS A 100 4.01 9.92 15.50
N GLU A 101 2.87 10.17 16.15
CA GLU A 101 2.19 9.15 16.95
C GLU A 101 0.67 9.29 16.87
N THR A 102 -0.01 8.16 17.00
CA THR A 102 -1.46 8.08 17.19
C THR A 102 -1.79 6.93 18.13
N THR A 103 -3.02 6.90 18.64
CA THR A 103 -3.57 5.75 19.34
C THR A 103 -4.87 5.39 18.65
N ASP A 104 -4.88 4.23 17.99
CA ASP A 104 -5.99 3.78 17.16
C ASP A 104 -6.35 2.32 17.49
N SER A 105 -7.56 1.91 17.13
CA SER A 105 -8.01 0.54 17.28
C SER A 105 -7.53 -0.32 16.11
N LEU A 106 -6.70 -1.33 16.38
CA LEU A 106 -6.14 -2.24 15.37
C LEU A 106 -6.87 -3.60 15.30
N ASN A 107 -8.12 -3.66 15.75
CA ASN A 107 -8.84 -4.94 15.89
C ASN A 107 -9.26 -5.56 14.56
N THR A 108 -9.24 -4.79 13.48
CA THR A 108 -9.43 -5.29 12.12
C THR A 108 -8.20 -6.04 11.59
N LEU A 109 -7.04 -5.90 12.26
CA LEU A 109 -5.81 -6.57 11.88
C LEU A 109 -5.72 -7.96 12.52
N ILE A 110 -5.19 -8.90 11.75
CA ILE A 110 -4.94 -10.28 12.14
C ILE A 110 -3.50 -10.38 12.62
N GLU A 111 -3.33 -10.93 13.81
CA GLU A 111 -2.03 -11.12 14.45
C GLU A 111 -1.11 -12.01 13.61
N GLY A 112 0.17 -11.64 13.53
CA GLY A 112 1.18 -12.33 12.73
C GLY A 112 1.13 -12.01 11.22
N LYS A 113 0.15 -11.25 10.73
CA LYS A 113 0.13 -10.78 9.34
C LYS A 113 0.97 -9.52 9.15
N THR A 114 1.56 -9.42 7.96
CA THR A 114 2.25 -8.21 7.48
C THR A 114 1.24 -7.22 6.93
N TYR A 115 1.39 -5.96 7.32
CA TYR A 115 0.60 -4.83 6.85
C TYR A 115 1.53 -3.74 6.34
N ARG A 116 1.03 -2.93 5.40
CA ARG A 116 1.69 -1.69 4.98
C ARG A 116 1.01 -0.49 5.61
N ILE A 117 1.79 0.49 6.03
CA ILE A 117 1.31 1.82 6.41
C ILE A 117 1.76 2.82 5.36
N LEU A 118 0.83 3.63 4.87
CA LEU A 118 1.10 4.78 4.01
C LEU A 118 0.81 6.04 4.80
N VAL A 119 1.73 6.99 4.75
CA VAL A 119 1.57 8.30 5.37
C VAL A 119 1.44 9.32 4.25
N PHE A 120 0.54 10.29 4.37
CA PHE A 120 0.28 11.27 3.32
C PHE A 120 0.48 12.71 3.81
N ASN A 121 0.81 13.62 2.90
CA ASN A 121 0.81 15.06 3.14
C ASN A 121 -0.63 15.56 3.30
N GLN A 122 -0.80 16.64 4.05
CA GLN A 122 -2.07 17.25 4.40
C GLN A 122 -2.69 18.14 3.31
N ARG A 123 -2.14 18.16 2.09
CA ARG A 123 -2.54 19.14 1.08
C ARG A 123 -4.00 18.94 0.61
N VAL A 124 -4.85 19.71 1.30
CA VAL A 124 -6.15 20.26 0.93
C VAL A 124 -7.37 19.33 1.03
N ILE A 125 -7.96 19.33 2.24
CA ILE A 125 -9.31 18.84 2.56
C ILE A 125 -10.42 19.64 1.82
N ALA A 126 -10.09 20.76 1.18
CA ALA A 126 -11.11 21.72 0.72
C ALA A 126 -11.79 21.42 -0.62
N ASN A 127 -11.39 20.42 -1.43
CA ASN A 127 -12.01 20.23 -2.76
C ASN A 127 -12.00 18.77 -3.27
N HIS A 128 -12.40 17.77 -2.47
CA HIS A 128 -12.55 16.38 -2.95
C HIS A 128 -11.39 15.85 -3.85
N ALA A 129 -10.16 16.34 -3.63
CA ALA A 129 -9.10 16.26 -4.63
C ALA A 129 -8.23 15.03 -4.41
N LYS A 130 -7.81 14.43 -5.52
CA LYS A 130 -6.97 13.23 -5.64
C LYS A 130 -5.51 13.44 -5.19
N GLU A 131 -5.23 14.40 -4.30
CA GLU A 131 -3.93 15.07 -4.17
C GLU A 131 -3.27 14.93 -2.79
N ASN A 132 -3.64 13.92 -2.00
CA ASN A 132 -2.83 13.55 -0.85
C ASN A 132 -1.54 12.88 -1.37
N ASP A 133 -0.46 13.66 -1.52
CA ASP A 133 0.88 13.14 -1.82
C ASP A 133 1.27 12.13 -0.73
N GLU A 134 1.61 10.91 -1.11
CA GLU A 134 2.23 9.99 -0.17
C GLU A 134 3.53 10.65 0.33
N ILE A 135 3.82 10.64 1.62
CA ILE A 135 5.11 11.13 2.15
C ILE A 135 6.04 9.98 2.53
N GLY A 136 5.51 8.78 2.71
CA GLY A 136 6.32 7.57 2.77
C GLY A 136 5.50 6.34 3.16
N CYS A 137 6.16 5.19 3.05
CA CYS A 137 5.56 3.90 3.31
C CYS A 137 6.54 2.96 4.03
N ASP A 138 5.99 2.08 4.86
CA ASP A 138 6.72 1.00 5.52
C ASP A 138 5.80 -0.18 5.82
N TYR A 139 6.39 -1.32 6.19
CA TYR A 139 5.69 -2.53 6.59
C TYR A 139 5.90 -2.85 8.06
N PHE A 140 4.90 -3.49 8.66
CA PHE A 140 5.03 -4.06 9.99
C PHE A 140 4.25 -5.37 10.10
N ILE A 141 4.75 -6.27 10.93
CA ILE A 141 4.01 -7.46 11.34
C ILE A 141 3.17 -7.07 12.57
N TYR A 142 1.86 -7.26 12.49
CA TYR A 142 0.99 -6.92 13.61
C TYR A 142 1.15 -7.92 14.75
N ASP A 143 1.49 -7.39 15.92
CA ASP A 143 1.58 -8.12 17.18
C ASP A 143 0.88 -7.29 18.26
N LYS A 144 -0.17 -7.86 18.87
CA LYS A 144 -0.99 -7.14 19.87
C LYS A 144 -0.21 -6.78 21.13
N SER A 145 0.88 -7.49 21.41
CA SER A 145 1.73 -7.27 22.58
C SER A 145 2.79 -6.19 22.35
N ARG A 146 3.01 -5.77 21.09
CA ARG A 146 4.05 -4.81 20.72
C ARG A 146 3.47 -3.56 20.09
N VAL A 147 3.98 -2.42 20.53
CA VAL A 147 3.71 -1.11 19.92
C VAL A 147 4.40 -1.08 18.56
N PRO A 148 3.68 -0.90 17.44
CA PRO A 148 4.31 -0.69 16.15
C PRO A 148 5.17 0.58 16.21
N ASN A 149 6.46 0.41 16.01
CA ASN A 149 7.44 1.50 16.00
C ASN A 149 8.26 1.40 14.71
N MET A 150 7.94 2.25 13.74
CA MET A 150 8.47 2.18 12.38
C MET A 150 9.34 3.39 12.06
N ALA A 151 10.33 3.18 11.20
CA ALA A 151 11.19 4.22 10.67
C ALA A 151 11.00 4.26 9.15
N ILE A 152 10.16 5.19 8.70
CA ILE A 152 9.87 5.38 7.29
C ILE A 152 11.04 6.14 6.68
N THR A 153 11.78 5.47 5.81
CA THR A 153 12.96 6.01 5.11
C THR A 153 12.78 5.92 3.59
N ALA A 154 13.73 6.47 2.84
CA ALA A 154 13.82 6.26 1.40
C ALA A 154 13.82 4.76 1.04
N LYS A 155 14.55 3.95 1.82
CA LYS A 155 14.69 2.52 1.58
C LYS A 155 13.38 1.76 1.83
N THR A 156 12.73 1.97 2.98
CA THR A 156 11.46 1.28 3.30
C THR A 156 10.35 1.69 2.32
N SER A 157 10.33 2.97 1.91
CA SER A 157 9.41 3.45 0.88
C SER A 157 9.69 2.78 -0.47
N GLY A 158 10.97 2.55 -0.78
CA GLY A 158 11.42 1.74 -1.91
C GLY A 158 10.94 0.29 -1.87
N GLU A 159 10.92 -0.33 -0.70
CA GLU A 159 10.38 -1.70 -0.52
C GLU A 159 8.87 -1.73 -0.79
N CYS A 160 8.14 -0.68 -0.39
CA CYS A 160 6.73 -0.53 -0.76
C CYS A 160 6.52 -0.40 -2.28
N LEU A 161 7.38 0.36 -2.96
CA LEU A 161 7.34 0.48 -4.42
C LEU A 161 7.64 -0.86 -5.09
N LEU A 162 8.63 -1.62 -4.58
CA LEU A 162 8.96 -2.95 -5.10
C LEU A 162 7.75 -3.89 -5.02
N TRP A 163 7.09 -3.92 -3.87
CA TRP A 163 5.90 -4.75 -3.67
C TRP A 163 4.73 -4.32 -4.57
N GLN A 164 4.50 -3.01 -4.70
CA GLN A 164 3.49 -2.45 -5.60
C GLN A 164 3.78 -2.83 -7.06
N LEU A 165 5.02 -2.71 -7.50
CA LEU A 165 5.45 -3.08 -8.85
C LEU A 165 5.30 -4.58 -9.10
N ASN A 166 5.69 -5.42 -8.14
CA ASN A 166 5.48 -6.87 -8.23
C ASN A 166 4.01 -7.18 -8.50
N HIS A 167 3.11 -6.53 -7.76
CA HIS A 167 1.68 -6.68 -7.96
C HIS A 167 1.19 -6.15 -9.32
N ASP A 168 1.55 -4.91 -9.68
CA ASP A 168 0.99 -4.23 -10.87
C ASP A 168 1.56 -4.73 -12.19
N THR A 169 2.70 -5.41 -12.15
CA THR A 169 3.40 -5.95 -13.31
C THR A 169 3.39 -7.48 -13.38
N GLY A 170 3.27 -8.16 -12.23
CA GLY A 170 3.49 -9.61 -12.11
C GLY A 170 4.97 -10.03 -12.15
N PHE A 171 5.91 -9.07 -12.16
CA PHE A 171 7.34 -9.37 -12.21
C PHE A 171 7.89 -9.74 -10.83
N GLY A 172 8.72 -10.79 -10.78
CA GLY A 172 9.53 -11.10 -9.60
C GLY A 172 10.60 -10.05 -9.36
N GLU A 173 11.17 -10.03 -8.14
CA GLU A 173 12.17 -9.03 -7.73
C GLU A 173 13.37 -8.96 -8.67
N GLU A 174 13.92 -10.09 -9.11
CA GLU A 174 15.08 -10.13 -10.01
C GLU A 174 14.77 -9.55 -11.41
N GLU A 175 13.56 -9.75 -11.90
CA GLU A 175 13.14 -9.13 -13.17
C GLU A 175 12.96 -7.63 -13.01
N ILE A 176 12.42 -7.18 -11.86
CA ILE A 176 12.33 -5.75 -11.52
C ILE A 176 13.74 -5.16 -11.41
N ARG A 177 14.69 -5.84 -10.75
CA ARG A 177 16.09 -5.44 -10.62
C ARG A 177 16.74 -5.19 -11.98
N ARG A 178 16.63 -6.17 -12.88
CA ARG A 178 17.17 -6.08 -14.25
C ARG A 178 16.56 -4.90 -15.02
N ARG A 179 15.26 -4.67 -14.88
CA ARG A 179 14.55 -3.56 -15.53
C ARG A 179 14.94 -2.21 -14.96
N VAL A 180 15.04 -2.08 -13.63
CA VAL A 180 15.52 -0.85 -12.98
C VAL A 180 16.93 -0.51 -13.45
N TYR A 181 17.84 -1.49 -13.48
CA TYR A 181 19.20 -1.30 -14.01
C TYR A 181 19.19 -0.74 -15.43
N ASN A 182 18.38 -1.34 -16.32
CA ASN A 182 18.28 -0.90 -17.72
C ASN A 182 17.57 0.46 -17.87
N VAL A 183 16.55 0.76 -17.07
CA VAL A 183 15.85 2.05 -17.07
C VAL A 183 16.79 3.17 -16.61
N LEU A 184 17.58 2.94 -15.56
CA LEU A 184 18.57 3.90 -15.09
C LEU A 184 19.71 4.08 -16.11
N ASN A 185 20.10 2.99 -16.78
CA ASN A 185 21.18 2.97 -17.78
C ASN A 185 22.42 3.73 -17.29
N ASP A 186 22.84 3.36 -16.08
CA ASP A 186 23.95 3.97 -15.37
C ASP A 186 25.04 2.93 -15.18
N SER A 187 26.16 3.13 -15.87
CA SER A 187 27.32 2.25 -15.79
C SER A 187 28.05 2.31 -14.45
N SER A 188 27.69 3.25 -13.57
CA SER A 188 28.22 3.33 -12.20
C SER A 188 27.42 2.48 -11.21
N LEU A 189 26.22 2.03 -11.57
CA LEU A 189 25.49 1.05 -10.77
C LEU A 189 26.22 -0.30 -10.85
N GLY A 190 26.68 -0.80 -9.72
CA GLY A 190 27.22 -2.15 -9.63
C GLY A 190 26.12 -3.22 -9.79
N ASP A 191 26.53 -4.47 -10.04
CA ASP A 191 25.63 -5.61 -10.26
C ASP A 191 24.68 -5.91 -9.08
N HIS A 192 24.99 -5.38 -7.89
CA HIS A 192 24.25 -5.61 -6.65
C HIS A 192 23.80 -4.30 -5.98
N PHE A 193 23.28 -3.36 -6.78
CA PHE A 193 22.74 -2.12 -6.26
C PHE A 193 21.55 -2.34 -5.29
N ASP A 194 21.33 -1.37 -4.40
CA ASP A 194 20.22 -1.36 -3.46
C ASP A 194 18.91 -1.04 -4.22
N LEU A 195 18.21 -2.10 -4.65
CA LEU A 195 17.02 -1.99 -5.49
C LEU A 195 15.92 -1.12 -4.86
N PRO A 196 15.52 -1.32 -3.58
CA PRO A 196 14.58 -0.41 -2.93
C PRO A 196 14.99 1.05 -3.01
N LEU A 197 16.25 1.37 -2.68
CA LEU A 197 16.72 2.75 -2.71
C LEU A 197 16.66 3.34 -4.13
N GLU A 198 17.06 2.58 -5.14
CA GLU A 198 17.01 3.05 -6.52
C GLU A 198 15.59 3.18 -7.07
N LEU A 199 14.67 2.30 -6.68
CA LEU A 199 13.25 2.46 -6.99
C LEU A 199 12.67 3.73 -6.39
N TYR A 200 13.02 4.02 -5.14
CA TYR A 200 12.64 5.26 -4.48
C TYR A 200 13.21 6.49 -5.20
N ASN A 201 14.50 6.46 -5.56
CA ASN A 201 15.13 7.57 -6.29
C ASN A 201 14.49 7.78 -7.66
N LEU A 202 14.24 6.69 -8.41
CA LEU A 202 13.59 6.72 -9.71
C LEU A 202 12.16 7.26 -9.60
N TYR A 203 11.38 6.80 -8.63
CA TYR A 203 10.06 7.32 -8.33
C TYR A 203 10.08 8.83 -8.08
N LYS A 204 11.06 9.32 -7.30
CA LYS A 204 11.23 10.75 -7.02
C LYS A 204 11.55 11.60 -8.26
N THR A 205 12.05 11.01 -9.35
CA THR A 205 12.22 11.74 -10.62
C THR A 205 10.91 12.05 -11.33
N TYR A 206 9.88 11.23 -11.12
CA TYR A 206 8.55 11.43 -11.70
C TYR A 206 7.63 12.25 -10.79
N ASP A 207 7.92 12.30 -9.50
CA ASP A 207 7.17 13.05 -8.49
C ASP A 207 7.54 14.55 -8.49
N THR A 208 7.26 15.23 -9.60
CA THR A 208 7.59 16.66 -9.80
C THR A 208 6.54 17.63 -9.28
N GLU A 209 5.31 17.16 -9.07
CA GLU A 209 4.13 17.99 -8.73
C GLU A 209 3.42 17.54 -7.45
N HIS A 210 4.03 16.67 -6.63
CA HIS A 210 3.38 16.03 -5.48
C HIS A 210 2.17 15.16 -5.88
N ASP A 211 2.22 14.60 -7.08
CA ASP A 211 1.21 13.68 -7.61
C ASP A 211 1.78 12.27 -7.59
N TRP A 212 1.67 11.63 -6.43
CA TRP A 212 2.19 10.29 -6.22
C TRP A 212 1.57 9.25 -7.15
N GLN A 213 0.31 9.42 -7.56
CA GLN A 213 -0.39 8.47 -8.42
C GLN A 213 0.20 8.51 -9.83
N LYS A 214 0.40 9.72 -10.36
CA LYS A 214 1.08 9.94 -11.64
C LYS A 214 2.52 9.45 -11.59
N ALA A 215 3.25 9.76 -10.51
CA ALA A 215 4.63 9.28 -10.34
C ALA A 215 4.72 7.75 -10.31
N LEU A 216 3.81 7.08 -9.59
CA LEU A 216 3.73 5.62 -9.55
C LEU A 216 3.34 5.02 -10.90
N PHE A 217 2.43 5.66 -11.62
CA PHE A 217 2.04 5.26 -12.97
C PHE A 217 3.22 5.34 -13.94
N GLU A 218 3.96 6.45 -13.95
CA GLU A 218 5.13 6.62 -14.81
C GLU A 218 6.26 5.66 -14.44
N LEU A 219 6.51 5.43 -13.14
CA LEU A 219 7.43 4.39 -12.68
C LEU A 219 7.03 3.02 -13.22
N THR A 220 5.77 2.62 -13.00
CA THR A 220 5.26 1.31 -13.45
C THR A 220 5.37 1.16 -14.96
N LYS A 221 5.04 2.20 -15.71
CA LYS A 221 5.19 2.24 -17.16
C LYS A 221 6.65 2.10 -17.59
N ALA A 222 7.57 2.83 -16.97
CA ALA A 222 9.01 2.74 -17.25
C ALA A 222 9.54 1.31 -17.03
N ILE A 223 9.15 0.68 -15.93
CA ILE A 223 9.51 -0.72 -15.64
C ILE A 223 8.90 -1.68 -16.68
N LYS A 224 7.63 -1.52 -17.05
CA LYS A 224 6.97 -2.37 -18.06
C LYS A 224 7.61 -2.23 -19.44
N GLU A 225 7.85 -0.99 -19.88
CA GLU A 225 8.45 -0.69 -21.18
C GLU A 225 9.93 -1.08 -21.25
N ASN A 226 10.63 -1.09 -20.11
CA ASN A 226 12.04 -1.46 -20.00
C ASN A 226 12.92 -0.67 -20.98
N LYS A 227 12.74 0.64 -21.02
CA LYS A 227 13.53 1.56 -21.86
C LYS A 227 14.41 2.46 -20.99
N PRO A 228 15.65 2.72 -21.41
CA PRO A 228 16.51 3.69 -20.74
C PRO A 228 15.84 5.07 -20.65
N LEU A 229 16.00 5.72 -19.50
CA LEU A 229 15.72 7.14 -19.38
C LEU A 229 16.63 7.93 -20.34
N PRO A 230 16.10 8.99 -20.98
CA PRO A 230 16.94 9.89 -21.76
C PRO A 230 18.04 10.46 -20.87
N SER A 231 19.24 10.65 -21.43
CA SER A 231 20.45 11.07 -20.70
C SER A 231 20.30 12.40 -19.95
N THR A 232 19.31 13.24 -20.31
CA THR A 232 18.94 14.49 -19.66
C THR A 232 18.00 14.34 -18.45
N GLY A 233 17.39 13.17 -18.27
CA GLY A 233 16.46 12.83 -17.17
C GLY A 233 17.06 11.89 -16.13
N LYS A 234 18.37 11.62 -16.17
CA LYS A 234 19.02 10.77 -15.18
C LYS A 234 18.83 11.37 -13.78
N PRO A 235 18.42 10.58 -12.77
CA PRO A 235 18.43 11.04 -11.40
C PRO A 235 19.86 11.44 -11.03
N ARG A 236 20.15 12.75 -11.01
CA ARG A 236 21.32 13.25 -10.29
C ARG A 236 20.97 13.20 -8.81
N VAL A 237 21.01 12.00 -8.24
CA VAL A 237 21.18 11.90 -6.80
C VAL A 237 22.56 12.48 -6.57
N VAL A 238 22.62 13.71 -6.07
CA VAL A 238 23.81 14.17 -5.39
C VAL A 238 24.00 13.15 -4.29
N ALA A 239 24.93 12.22 -4.48
CA ALA A 239 25.49 11.46 -3.41
C ALA A 239 25.93 12.50 -2.39
N GLY A 240 25.12 12.69 -1.36
CA GLY A 240 25.56 13.31 -0.12
C GLY A 240 26.61 12.37 0.41
N GLY A 241 27.82 12.47 -0.16
CA GLY A 241 29.00 11.85 0.37
C GLY A 241 29.01 12.21 1.83
N ARG A 242 29.11 11.18 2.67
CA ARG A 242 29.57 11.35 4.03
C ARG A 242 30.97 11.95 3.91
N LEU A 243 31.06 13.28 3.98
CA LEU A 243 32.27 13.92 4.41
C LEU A 243 32.39 13.57 5.90
N PHE A 244 33.43 12.80 6.23
CA PHE A 244 33.97 12.74 7.57
C PHE A 244 34.47 14.12 7.99
#